data_AF-A0A7W1C6E3-F1
#
_entry.id   AF-A0A7W1C6E3-F1
#
_cell.length_a   1.000
_cell.length_b   1.000
_cell.length_c   1.000
_cell.angle_alpha   90.00
_cell.angle_beta   90.00
_cell.angle_gamma   90.00
#
_symmetry.space_group_name_H-M   'P 1'
#
loop_
_entity.id
_entity.type
_entity.pdbx_description
1 polymer ?
#
loop_
_entity_poly.entity_id
_entity_poly.type
_entity_poly.pdbx_seq_one_letter_code
_entity_poly.pdbx_strand_id
1 'polypeptide(L)'
;MTAPPPPRLAIVGKGGVGKSVLAGTVARLLARRGHSVLALDSDTMPGLAVSLGLGGAADAPAPLADAAERGEDGRWRLKKGVGPVRAVGRYAVAAPDGVKLL
;
A
#
# COMPACT_ATOMS: atom_id res chain seq x y z
N MET A 1 19.00 19.75 10.64
CA MET A 1 17.76 19.24 11.25
C MET A 1 17.06 18.36 10.22
N THR A 2 16.86 17.07 10.49
CA THR A 2 16.14 16.16 9.57
C THR A 2 14.63 16.43 9.67
N ALA A 3 13.94 16.50 8.53
CA ALA A 3 12.49 16.66 8.50
C ALA A 3 11.79 15.55 9.30
N PRO A 4 10.65 15.83 9.96
CA PRO A 4 9.89 14.82 10.68
C PRO A 4 9.42 13.72 9.71
N PRO A 5 9.25 12.47 10.19
CA PRO A 5 8.76 11.39 9.35
C PRO A 5 7.35 11.72 8.83
N PRO A 6 7.01 11.27 7.61
CA PRO A 6 5.68 11.52 7.06
C PRO A 6 4.59 10.90 7.94
N PRO A 7 3.39 11.50 7.98
CA PRO A 7 2.28 10.97 8.75
C PRO A 7 1.88 9.57 8.27
N ARG A 8 1.47 8.72 9.21
CA ARG A 8 0.96 7.36 8.96
C ARG A 8 -0.48 7.30 9.44
N LEU A 9 -1.40 6.94 8.55
CA LEU A 9 -2.83 6.81 8.85
C LEU A 9 -3.23 5.34 8.76
N ALA A 10 -3.79 4.81 9.84
CA ALA A 10 -4.38 3.47 9.87
C ALA A 10 -5.89 3.57 10.06
N ILE A 11 -6.65 2.88 9.21
CA ILE A 11 -8.12 2.81 9.30
C ILE A 11 -8.51 1.43 9.80
N VAL A 12 -9.13 1.37 10.98
CA VAL A 12 -9.48 0.13 11.69
C VAL A 12 -10.98 0.05 11.97
N GLY A 13 -11.49 -1.16 12.21
CA GLY A 13 -12.92 -1.39 12.45
C GLY A 13 -13.40 -2.78 11.98
N LYS A 14 -14.65 -3.11 12.31
CA LYS A 14 -15.27 -4.43 12.00
C LYS A 14 -15.29 -4.72 10.49
N GLY A 15 -15.40 -5.99 10.10
CA GLY A 15 -15.62 -6.38 8.70
C GLY A 15 -16.88 -5.72 8.12
N GLY A 16 -16.82 -5.28 6.86
CA GLY A 16 -17.97 -4.71 6.14
C GLY A 16 -18.32 -3.25 6.43
N VAL A 17 -17.67 -2.57 7.39
CA VAL A 17 -18.00 -1.17 7.74
C VAL A 17 -17.50 -0.11 6.74
N GLY A 18 -16.95 -0.52 5.60
CA GLY A 18 -16.48 0.42 4.55
C GLY A 18 -15.05 0.96 4.71
N LYS A 19 -14.19 0.31 5.50
CA LYS A 19 -12.80 0.76 5.73
C LYS A 19 -12.01 0.99 4.45
N SER A 20 -12.05 0.04 3.52
CA SER A 20 -11.29 0.13 2.27
C SER A 20 -11.80 1.25 1.37
N VAL A 21 -13.12 1.51 1.38
CA VAL A 21 -13.74 2.64 0.67
C VAL A 21 -13.23 3.96 1.26
N LEU A 22 -13.25 4.09 2.59
CA LEU A 22 -12.73 5.28 3.27
C LEU A 22 -11.23 5.47 3.00
N ALA A 23 -10.44 4.39 3.10
CA ALA A 23 -9.01 4.41 2.86
C ALA A 23 -8.66 4.84 1.43
N GLY A 24 -9.31 4.23 0.42
CA GLY A 24 -9.12 4.59 -0.98
C GLY A 24 -9.53 6.04 -1.26
N THR A 25 -10.66 6.49 -0.68
CA THR A 25 -11.15 7.86 -0.83
C THR A 25 -10.16 8.88 -0.24
N VAL A 26 -9.70 8.66 0.99
CA VAL A 26 -8.72 9.53 1.64
C VAL A 26 -7.40 9.55 0.87
N ALA A 27 -6.91 8.39 0.43
CA ALA A 27 -5.69 8.29 -0.36
C ALA A 27 -5.76 9.12 -1.65
N ARG A 28 -6.84 8.99 -2.41
CA ARG A 28 -7.07 9.75 -3.65
C ARG A 28 -7.21 11.25 -3.40
N LEU A 29 -7.94 11.64 -2.35
CA LEU A 29 -8.09 13.06 -1.99
C LEU A 29 -6.76 13.70 -1.59
N LEU A 30 -5.92 12.99 -0.83
CA LEU A 30 -4.59 13.48 -0.46
C LEU A 30 -3.68 13.59 -1.70
N ALA A 31 -3.70 12.59 -2.57
CA ALA A 31 -2.90 12.59 -3.80
C ALA A 31 -3.30 13.72 -4.74
N ARG A 32 -4.60 13.97 -4.93
CA ARG A 32 -5.13 15.12 -5.70
C ARG A 32 -4.73 16.48 -5.13
N ARG A 33 -4.45 16.56 -3.83
CA ARG A 33 -3.93 17.77 -3.16
C ARG A 33 -2.41 17.92 -3.28
N GLY A 34 -1.74 17.05 -4.04
CA GLY A 34 -0.30 17.10 -4.30
C GLY A 34 0.55 16.34 -3.27
N HIS A 35 -0.06 15.56 -2.38
CA HIS A 35 0.71 14.74 -1.44
C HIS A 35 1.17 13.43 -2.10
N SER A 36 2.39 13.01 -1.79
CA SER A 36 2.85 11.65 -2.12
C SER A 36 2.17 10.64 -1.21
N VAL A 37 1.41 9.72 -1.78
CA VAL A 37 0.63 8.72 -1.03
C VAL A 37 1.08 7.31 -1.40
N LEU A 38 1.50 6.56 -0.39
CA LEU A 38 1.66 5.11 -0.42
C LEU A 38 0.51 4.48 0.35
N ALA A 39 -0.37 3.79 -0.35
CA ALA A 39 -1.43 2.96 0.23
C ALA A 39 -0.85 1.57 0.50
N LEU A 40 -1.15 1.02 1.68
CA LEU A 40 -0.75 -0.32 2.09
C LEU A 40 -2.03 -1.11 2.38
N ASP A 41 -2.18 -2.27 1.76
CA ASP A 41 -3.23 -3.22 2.14
C ASP A 41 -2.62 -4.50 2.73
N SER A 42 -3.17 -4.95 3.84
CA SER A 42 -2.80 -6.22 4.46
C SER A 42 -3.87 -7.30 4.26
N ASP A 43 -5.01 -6.93 3.67
CA ASP A 43 -6.11 -7.85 3.40
C ASP A 43 -5.86 -8.63 2.12
N THR A 44 -6.22 -9.91 2.12
CA THR A 44 -6.19 -10.77 0.93
C THR A 44 -7.34 -10.43 -0.03
N MET A 45 -8.39 -9.77 0.46
CA MET A 45 -9.48 -9.28 -0.37
C MET A 45 -9.09 -7.93 -0.99
N PRO A 46 -9.18 -7.72 -2.31
CA PRO A 46 -8.68 -6.53 -3.00
C PRO A 46 -9.55 -5.27 -2.79
N GLY A 47 -10.16 -5.09 -1.63
CA GLY A 47 -11.10 -4.00 -1.35
C GLY A 47 -10.47 -2.62 -1.50
N LEU A 48 -9.21 -2.44 -1.10
CA LEU A 48 -8.52 -1.15 -1.27
C LEU A 48 -8.17 -0.89 -2.74
N ALA A 49 -7.67 -1.90 -3.45
CA ALA A 49 -7.37 -1.82 -4.88
C ALA A 49 -8.61 -1.37 -5.68
N VAL A 50 -9.75 -2.04 -5.46
CA VAL A 50 -11.03 -1.67 -6.08
C VAL A 50 -11.44 -0.25 -5.70
N SER A 51 -11.30 0.13 -4.43
CA SER A 51 -11.64 1.49 -3.96
C SER A 51 -10.74 2.58 -4.56
N LEU A 52 -9.51 2.22 -4.93
CA LEU A 52 -8.59 3.11 -5.66
C LEU A 52 -8.93 3.19 -7.15
N GLY A 53 -9.76 2.28 -7.68
CA GLY A 53 -10.14 2.22 -9.09
C GLY A 53 -9.28 1.28 -9.92
N LEU A 54 -8.58 0.32 -9.28
CA LEU A 54 -7.91 -0.79 -9.96
C LEU A 54 -8.93 -1.92 -10.18
N GLY A 55 -8.93 -2.55 -11.35
CA GLY A 55 -10.03 -3.48 -11.71
C GLY A 55 -9.71 -4.56 -12.72
N GLY A 56 -8.51 -4.57 -13.32
CA GLY A 56 -8.07 -5.60 -14.26
C GLY A 56 -7.02 -6.55 -13.65
N ALA A 57 -6.90 -7.75 -14.22
CA ALA A 57 -5.77 -8.65 -13.94
C ALA A 57 -4.41 -8.02 -14.29
N ALA A 58 -4.40 -7.01 -15.18
CA ALA A 58 -3.23 -6.21 -15.53
C ALA A 58 -2.78 -5.25 -14.41
N ASP A 59 -3.65 -4.98 -13.42
CA ASP A 59 -3.39 -4.07 -12.30
C ASP A 59 -2.93 -4.80 -11.03
N ALA A 60 -2.74 -6.12 -11.11
CA ALA A 60 -2.33 -6.92 -9.96
C ALA A 60 -0.85 -6.64 -9.62
N PRO A 61 -0.52 -6.23 -8.37
CA PRO A 61 0.86 -6.03 -7.98
C PRO A 61 1.66 -7.33 -8.10
N ALA A 62 2.94 -7.19 -8.48
CA ALA A 62 3.89 -8.27 -8.28
C ALA A 62 3.87 -8.67 -6.80
N PRO A 63 3.88 -9.98 -6.45
CA PRO A 63 3.72 -10.39 -5.06
C PRO A 63 4.83 -9.80 -4.18
N LEU A 64 4.45 -8.98 -3.19
CA LEU A 64 5.42 -8.44 -2.22
C LEU A 64 6.14 -9.56 -1.45
N ALA A 65 5.52 -10.75 -1.37
CA ALA A 65 6.12 -11.96 -0.83
C ALA A 65 7.48 -12.29 -1.47
N ASP A 66 7.71 -11.98 -2.75
CA ASP A 66 8.98 -12.22 -3.42
C ASP A 66 10.11 -11.33 -2.89
N ALA A 67 9.77 -10.16 -2.33
CA ALA A 67 10.69 -9.25 -1.67
C ALA A 67 10.87 -9.52 -0.17
N ALA A 68 10.09 -10.43 0.40
CA ALA A 68 10.09 -10.70 1.83
C ALA A 68 10.61 -12.12 2.13
N GLU A 69 11.19 -12.27 3.31
CA GLU A 69 11.60 -13.55 3.88
C GLU A 69 11.05 -13.65 5.30
N ARG A 70 10.75 -14.88 5.71
CA ARG A 70 10.30 -15.17 7.07
C ARG A 70 11.49 -15.59 7.91
N GLY A 71 11.79 -14.81 8.94
CA GLY A 71 12.85 -15.14 9.89
C GLY A 71 12.50 -16.37 10.74
N GLU A 72 13.50 -16.93 11.41
CA GLU A 72 13.34 -18.03 12.37
C GLU A 72 12.39 -17.66 13.52
N ASP A 73 12.29 -16.38 13.85
CA ASP A 73 11.33 -15.80 14.80
C ASP A 73 9.89 -15.69 14.27
N GLY A 74 9.65 -16.20 13.06
CA GLY A 74 8.35 -16.21 12.39
C GLY A 74 7.91 -14.87 11.81
N ARG A 75 8.74 -13.82 11.90
CA ARG A 75 8.42 -12.47 11.41
C ARG A 75 8.83 -12.29 9.95
N TRP A 76 8.00 -11.60 9.18
CA TRP A 76 8.32 -11.20 7.81
C TRP A 76 9.24 -9.98 7.82
N ARG A 77 10.30 -10.04 7.02
CA ARG A 77 11.26 -8.95 6.79
C ARG A 77 11.53 -8.82 5.31
N LEU A 78 11.87 -7.63 4.83
CA LEU A 78 12.37 -7.49 3.46
C LEU A 78 13.73 -8.18 3.34
N LYS A 79 13.93 -8.92 2.25
CA LYS A 79 15.20 -9.59 1.93
C LYS A 79 16.35 -8.58 1.92
N LYS A 80 17.53 -9.01 2.36
CA LYS A 80 18.75 -8.19 2.33
C LYS A 80 18.99 -7.67 0.92
N GLY A 81 19.23 -6.37 0.80
CA GLY A 81 19.47 -5.71 -0.49
C GLY A 81 18.22 -5.15 -1.18
N VAL A 82 17.00 -5.59 -0.84
CA VAL A 82 15.77 -4.95 -1.35
C VAL A 82 15.62 -3.58 -0.69
N GLY A 83 15.39 -3.54 0.62
CA GLY A 83 15.13 -2.31 1.35
C GLY A 83 13.80 -1.63 0.96
N PRO A 84 13.25 -0.73 1.81
CA PRO A 84 11.89 -0.23 1.62
C PRO A 84 11.67 0.55 0.32
N VAL A 85 12.64 1.39 -0.08
CA VAL A 85 12.50 2.24 -1.28
C VAL A 85 12.46 1.40 -2.56
N ARG A 86 13.31 0.36 -2.68
CA ARG A 86 13.28 -0.52 -3.87
C ARG A 86 12.08 -1.45 -3.83
N ALA A 87 11.62 -1.86 -2.65
CA ALA A 87 10.39 -2.63 -2.52
C ALA A 87 9.21 -1.83 -3.10
N VAL A 88 9.01 -0.58 -2.66
CA VAL A 88 7.97 0.30 -3.23
C VAL A 88 8.19 0.52 -4.71
N GLY A 89 9.42 0.77 -5.16
CA GLY A 89 9.71 1.04 -6.57
C GLY A 89 9.43 -0.14 -7.51
N ARG A 90 9.53 -1.38 -7.03
CA ARG A 90 9.40 -2.59 -7.85
C ARG A 90 8.05 -3.28 -7.72
N TYR A 91 7.43 -3.23 -6.55
CA TYR A 91 6.24 -4.02 -6.23
C TYR A 91 4.97 -3.19 -6.08
N ALA A 92 5.07 -1.86 -5.98
CA ALA A 92 3.87 -1.03 -5.92
C ALA A 92 3.24 -0.85 -7.31
N VAL A 93 1.91 -0.83 -7.36
CA VAL A 93 1.13 -0.52 -8.56
C VAL A 93 0.71 0.94 -8.54
N ALA A 94 0.80 1.59 -9.70
CA ALA A 94 0.26 2.94 -9.87
C ALA A 94 -1.26 2.87 -9.96
N ALA A 95 -1.92 3.55 -9.03
CA ALA A 95 -3.35 3.77 -9.03
C ALA A 95 -3.69 5.18 -9.55
N PRO A 96 -4.96 5.43 -9.90
CA PRO A 96 -5.44 6.76 -10.25
C PRO A 96 -5.04 7.85 -9.24
N ASP A 97 -4.96 9.09 -9.75
CA ASP A 97 -4.53 10.27 -8.98
C ASP A 97 -3.09 10.24 -8.45
N GLY A 98 -2.27 9.27 -8.89
CA GLY A 98 -0.85 9.16 -8.50
C GLY A 98 -0.61 8.42 -7.18
N VAL A 99 -1.62 7.73 -6.65
CA VAL A 99 -1.47 6.84 -5.49
C VAL A 99 -0.61 5.63 -5.88
N LYS A 100 0.31 5.22 -5.00
CA LYS A 100 1.01 3.93 -5.14
C LYS A 100 0.39 2.94 -4.17
N LEU A 101 -0.08 1.79 -4.65
CA LEU A 101 -0.60 0.71 -3.82
C LEU A 101 0.46 -0.38 -3.68
N LEU A 102 0.73 -0.81 -2.45
CA LEU A 102 1.62 -1.92 -2.13
C LEU A 102 0.88 -2.97 -1.28
#